data_AF-S2ZXZ3-F1
#
_entry.id   AF-S2ZXZ3-F1
#
_cell.length_a   1.000
_cell.length_b   1.000
_cell.length_c   1.000
_cell.angle_alpha   90.00
_cell.angle_beta   90.00
_cell.angle_gamma   90.00
#
_symmetry.space_group_name_H-M   'P 1'
#
loop_
_entity.id
_entity.type
_entity.pdbx_description
1 polymer ?
#
loop_
_entity_poly.entity_id
_entity_poly.type
_entity_poly.pdbx_seq_one_letter_code
_entity_poly.pdbx_strand_id
1 'polypeptide(L)'
;MIDERIVENNIFNFATNELSQDAFICWCLNWINMPVRDDNESGRQFGSQFLSRLLNGAYDVSGVNQIYIFRQLLNIDVLVLVPELQVALIIEDKTSSQEHGNQINRYKYLLSKTFGSNQYNGLDIYQYLSDDKKEQQQKRDETACWGAVNSIRWALRDEPGELDLSKYTIHTAYLKTDWFNDDDWNTVRELEKDPKVNTYVDGPEFLSLLLSCREWNNPILMSFVDYLSSKIRATIEHSCFWEHYEDIDGHIRFNIQDTAIAQRRFLQTVFNQPNHEAPFMADLKQHVENIDDLYVYGRIDDASHTHTIQHGSSFGTPWSLMHFWTRSLDRTVDADYWGFQNTNEDNLTVKPYMFWRIDKIKEGPVLSLRYYTWWEKGAGDNGESNTCSYKTRVYNYIKDRILSVKNISDTVRAIDELYKSEADTGDICSEGKLYKQYENILLQFKLNKILIDWNDADKRAQFISLMRDLNSELTQEIEDVKWDLVRKGVLK
;
A
#
# COMPACT_ATOMS: atom_id res chain seq x y z
N MET A 1 10.30 18.18 -40.15
CA MET A 1 11.55 18.95 -40.05
C MET A 1 11.53 19.70 -38.74
N ILE A 2 12.36 19.28 -37.79
CA ILE A 2 12.58 19.95 -36.50
C ILE A 2 14.00 20.53 -36.59
N ASP A 3 14.15 21.81 -36.25
CA ASP A 3 15.38 22.60 -36.33
C ASP A 3 16.41 22.06 -35.31
N GLU A 4 17.65 21.86 -35.74
CA GLU A 4 18.81 21.34 -34.97
C GLU A 4 19.39 22.36 -33.98
N ARG A 5 18.60 23.31 -33.50
CA ARG A 5 19.01 24.33 -32.52
C ARG A 5 18.47 23.98 -31.13
N ILE A 6 19.29 23.26 -30.36
CA ILE A 6 19.26 23.08 -28.90
C ILE A 6 17.84 23.14 -28.31
N VAL A 7 17.15 22.00 -28.25
CA VAL A 7 15.96 21.89 -27.41
C VAL A 7 16.45 21.73 -25.97
N GLU A 8 16.44 22.83 -25.21
CA GLU A 8 16.69 22.76 -23.76
C GLU A 8 15.75 21.74 -23.09
N ASN A 9 16.23 21.12 -22.00
CA ASN A 9 15.40 20.20 -21.22
C ASN A 9 14.26 20.94 -20.51
N ASN A 10 13.16 21.11 -21.23
CA ASN A 10 11.98 21.84 -20.78
C ASN A 10 10.91 20.89 -20.26
N ILE A 11 10.55 21.03 -18.97
CA ILE A 11 9.54 20.21 -18.31
C ILE A 11 8.16 20.30 -18.98
N PHE A 12 7.84 21.43 -19.62
CA PHE A 12 6.57 21.62 -20.32
C PHE A 12 6.43 20.75 -21.57
N ASN A 13 7.53 20.23 -22.12
CA ASN A 13 7.49 19.22 -23.18
C ASN A 13 6.89 17.89 -22.68
N PHE A 14 6.92 17.68 -21.36
CA PHE A 14 6.38 16.50 -20.68
C PHE A 14 5.12 16.83 -19.88
N ALA A 15 4.58 18.03 -19.92
CA ALA A 15 3.31 18.34 -19.27
C ALA A 15 2.14 18.00 -20.20
N THR A 16 0.95 17.75 -19.64
CA THR A 16 -0.30 17.81 -20.43
C THR A 16 -0.98 19.15 -20.15
N ASN A 17 -2.15 19.14 -19.51
CA ASN A 17 -2.81 20.36 -19.01
C ASN A 17 -2.33 20.75 -17.61
N GLU A 18 -1.64 19.83 -16.92
CA GLU A 18 -1.15 19.99 -15.56
C GLU A 18 0.31 19.51 -15.48
N LEU A 19 1.06 20.08 -14.53
CA LEU A 19 2.41 19.65 -14.23
C LEU A 19 2.35 18.43 -13.31
N SER A 20 2.23 17.24 -13.89
CA SER A 20 2.12 15.99 -13.14
C SER A 20 3.48 15.50 -12.63
N GLN A 21 3.45 14.59 -11.66
CA GLN A 21 4.66 13.90 -11.21
C GLN A 21 5.32 13.11 -12.35
N ASP A 22 4.56 12.49 -13.26
CA ASP A 22 5.11 11.88 -14.49
C ASP A 22 5.93 12.87 -15.32
N ALA A 23 5.45 14.12 -15.45
CA ALA A 23 6.16 15.15 -16.21
C ALA A 23 7.51 15.47 -15.56
N PHE A 24 7.53 15.55 -14.23
CA PHE A 24 8.75 15.74 -13.46
C PHE A 24 9.71 14.55 -13.61
N ILE A 25 9.23 13.30 -13.50
CA ILE A 25 10.03 12.08 -13.71
C ILE A 25 10.65 12.07 -15.12
N CYS A 26 9.86 12.40 -16.14
CA CYS A 26 10.35 12.51 -17.51
C CYS A 26 11.43 13.59 -17.65
N TRP A 27 11.22 14.76 -17.03
CA TRP A 27 12.18 15.86 -17.04
C TRP A 27 13.49 15.49 -16.34
N CYS A 28 13.43 14.78 -15.20
CA CYS A 28 14.60 14.26 -14.51
C CYS A 28 15.45 13.36 -15.42
N LEU A 29 14.81 12.40 -16.09
CA LEU A 29 15.48 11.45 -16.97
C LEU A 29 16.01 12.10 -18.25
N ASN A 30 15.26 13.04 -18.83
CA ASN A 30 15.61 13.69 -20.09
C ASN A 30 16.91 14.52 -20.02
N TRP A 31 17.44 14.79 -18.81
CA TRP A 31 18.78 15.33 -18.69
C TRP A 31 19.85 14.44 -19.32
N ILE A 32 19.66 13.12 -19.37
CA ILE A 32 20.59 12.19 -20.04
C ILE A 32 20.78 12.57 -21.52
N ASN A 33 19.70 12.99 -22.18
CA ASN A 33 19.68 13.37 -23.61
C ASN A 33 20.31 14.74 -23.89
N MET A 34 20.66 15.50 -22.85
CA MET A 34 21.31 16.79 -23.06
C MET A 34 22.75 16.58 -23.56
N PRO A 35 23.22 17.41 -24.52
CA PRO A 35 24.61 17.35 -24.97
C PRO A 35 25.54 17.60 -23.78
N VAL A 36 26.73 16.98 -23.81
CA VAL A 36 27.76 17.18 -22.77
C VAL A 36 28.20 18.64 -22.76
N ARG A 37 27.90 19.37 -21.68
CA ARG A 37 28.34 20.75 -21.45
C ARG A 37 28.62 20.97 -19.97
N ASP A 38 29.56 21.86 -19.66
CA ASP A 38 29.93 22.17 -18.28
C ASP A 38 28.74 22.73 -17.46
N ASP A 39 27.85 23.49 -18.11
CA ASP A 39 26.71 24.13 -17.45
C ASP A 39 25.51 23.20 -17.20
N ASN A 40 25.54 21.96 -17.72
CA ASN A 40 24.50 20.96 -17.51
C ASN A 40 25.01 19.65 -16.88
N GLU A 41 26.29 19.58 -16.53
CA GLU A 41 26.94 18.38 -15.99
C GLU A 41 26.16 17.81 -14.79
N SER A 42 25.78 18.65 -13.83
CA SER A 42 25.02 18.22 -12.65
C SER A 42 23.64 17.66 -13.01
N GLY A 43 22.96 18.23 -14.00
CA GLY A 43 21.67 17.72 -14.48
C GLY A 43 21.82 16.34 -15.13
N ARG A 44 22.84 16.18 -16.00
CA ARG A 44 23.15 14.88 -16.64
C ARG A 44 23.53 13.82 -15.60
N GLN A 45 24.36 14.20 -14.62
CA GLN A 45 24.74 13.34 -13.50
C GLN A 45 23.51 12.89 -12.70
N PHE A 46 22.61 13.81 -12.37
CA PHE A 46 21.36 13.49 -11.67
C PHE A 46 20.49 12.52 -12.48
N GLY A 47 20.28 12.79 -13.77
CA GLY A 47 19.51 11.90 -14.66
C GLY A 47 20.08 10.48 -14.71
N SER A 48 21.42 10.36 -14.81
CA SER A 48 22.12 9.07 -14.80
C SER A 48 21.98 8.34 -13.46
N GLN A 49 22.18 9.02 -12.33
CA GLN A 49 21.99 8.44 -11.00
C GLN A 49 20.54 7.97 -10.78
N PHE A 50 19.57 8.78 -11.21
CA PHE A 50 18.16 8.44 -11.10
C PHE A 50 17.81 7.22 -11.96
N LEU A 51 18.27 7.15 -13.20
CA LEU A 51 18.13 5.96 -14.06
C LEU A 51 18.76 4.72 -13.42
N SER A 52 19.99 4.84 -12.91
CA SER A 52 20.70 3.74 -12.23
C SER A 52 19.87 3.20 -11.06
N ARG A 53 19.32 4.10 -10.24
CA ARG A 53 18.50 3.71 -9.09
C ARG A 53 17.20 3.04 -9.52
N LEU A 54 16.50 3.55 -10.52
CA LEU A 54 15.28 2.92 -11.06
C LEU A 54 15.55 1.54 -11.67
N LEU A 55 16.77 1.32 -12.18
CA LEU A 55 17.26 0.02 -12.65
C LEU A 55 17.87 -0.86 -11.53
N ASN A 56 17.71 -0.47 -10.26
CA ASN A 56 18.23 -1.16 -9.09
C ASN A 56 19.76 -1.38 -9.11
N GLY A 57 20.52 -0.52 -9.80
CA GLY A 57 21.97 -0.67 -9.98
C GLY A 57 22.38 -1.93 -10.76
N ALA A 58 21.44 -2.61 -11.43
CA ALA A 58 21.70 -3.86 -12.14
C ALA A 58 22.50 -3.66 -13.45
N TYR A 59 22.59 -2.42 -13.93
CA TYR A 59 23.24 -2.05 -15.18
C TYR A 59 24.22 -0.91 -14.96
N ASP A 60 25.31 -0.91 -15.73
CA ASP A 60 26.23 0.20 -15.82
C ASP A 60 25.65 1.28 -16.75
N VAL A 61 25.18 2.39 -16.17
CA VAL A 61 24.58 3.50 -16.90
C VAL A 61 25.59 4.57 -17.33
N SER A 62 26.89 4.40 -17.04
CA SER A 62 27.91 5.43 -17.29
C SER A 62 28.09 5.77 -18.77
N GLY A 63 27.83 4.81 -19.67
CA GLY A 63 27.89 4.97 -21.11
C GLY A 63 26.58 5.44 -21.78
N VAL A 64 25.49 5.56 -21.02
CA VAL A 64 24.17 5.92 -21.57
C VAL A 64 24.13 7.42 -21.82
N ASN A 65 23.99 7.80 -23.09
CA ASN A 65 23.88 9.20 -23.50
C ASN A 65 22.59 9.51 -24.28
N GLN A 66 21.83 8.47 -24.65
CA GLN A 66 20.55 8.62 -25.31
C GLN A 66 19.52 7.69 -24.66
N ILE A 67 18.35 8.23 -24.36
CA ILE A 67 17.17 7.49 -23.93
C ILE A 67 15.92 8.01 -24.65
N TYR A 68 14.90 7.15 -24.73
CA TYR A 68 13.63 7.49 -25.35
C TYR A 68 12.51 7.39 -24.33
N ILE A 69 11.85 8.51 -24.05
CA ILE A 69 10.83 8.62 -23.01
C ILE A 69 9.46 8.73 -23.68
N PHE A 70 8.54 7.85 -23.27
CA PHE A 70 7.16 7.83 -23.71
C PHE A 70 6.24 7.96 -22.51
N ARG A 71 5.29 8.88 -22.56
CA ARG A 71 4.25 9.03 -21.52
C ARG A 71 2.97 8.35 -21.97
N GLN A 72 2.32 7.63 -21.05
CA GLN A 72 1.00 7.03 -21.25
C GLN A 72 0.92 6.06 -22.46
N LEU A 73 2.07 5.57 -22.95
CA LEU A 73 2.11 4.58 -24.03
C LEU A 73 1.67 3.23 -23.46
N LEU A 74 0.67 2.59 -24.08
CA LEU A 74 0.02 1.39 -23.52
C LEU A 74 -0.61 1.61 -22.12
N ASN A 75 -0.92 2.87 -21.79
CA ASN A 75 -1.34 3.33 -20.46
C ASN A 75 -0.28 3.17 -19.37
N ILE A 76 1.00 2.99 -19.73
CA ILE A 76 2.13 3.03 -18.78
C ILE A 76 2.42 4.50 -18.47
N ASP A 77 2.54 4.88 -17.19
CA ASP A 77 2.78 6.28 -16.80
C ASP A 77 4.00 6.87 -17.50
N VAL A 78 5.16 6.21 -17.33
CA VAL A 78 6.38 6.52 -18.08
C VAL A 78 7.07 5.23 -18.55
N LEU A 79 7.32 5.13 -19.86
CA LEU A 79 8.14 4.11 -20.47
C LEU A 79 9.44 4.74 -20.97
N VAL A 80 10.58 4.15 -20.60
CA VAL A 80 11.91 4.59 -21.03
C VAL A 80 12.58 3.46 -21.78
N LEU A 81 13.02 3.71 -23.01
CA LEU A 81 13.91 2.79 -23.73
C LEU A 81 15.34 3.29 -23.61
N VAL A 82 16.24 2.37 -23.27
CA VAL A 82 17.69 2.60 -23.15
C VAL A 82 18.39 1.67 -24.15
N PRO A 83 18.59 2.11 -25.40
CA PRO A 83 19.13 1.25 -26.45
C PRO A 83 20.50 0.67 -26.14
N GLU A 84 21.40 1.46 -25.54
CA GLU A 84 22.76 1.04 -25.17
C GLU A 84 22.76 -0.14 -24.19
N LEU A 85 21.72 -0.26 -23.37
CA LEU A 85 21.56 -1.36 -22.41
C LEU A 85 20.63 -2.46 -22.93
N GLN A 86 19.92 -2.24 -24.02
CA GLN A 86 18.77 -3.06 -24.46
C GLN A 86 17.77 -3.27 -23.31
N VAL A 87 17.38 -2.17 -22.64
CA VAL A 87 16.43 -2.19 -21.53
C VAL A 87 15.22 -1.31 -21.86
N ALA A 88 14.04 -1.83 -21.54
CA ALA A 88 12.80 -1.04 -21.49
C ALA A 88 12.34 -0.94 -20.04
N LEU A 89 12.46 0.25 -19.48
CA LEU A 89 12.08 0.56 -18.11
C LEU A 89 10.66 1.11 -18.08
N ILE A 90 9.76 0.35 -17.47
CA ILE A 90 8.42 0.79 -17.05
C ILE A 90 8.58 1.48 -15.70
N ILE A 91 8.08 2.70 -15.58
CA ILE A 91 7.96 3.41 -14.31
C ILE A 91 6.47 3.62 -14.07
N GLU A 92 5.95 2.98 -13.03
CA GLU A 92 4.61 3.22 -12.50
C GLU A 92 4.72 4.26 -11.39
N ASP A 93 4.05 5.39 -11.55
CA ASP A 93 3.97 6.43 -10.54
C ASP A 93 2.72 6.22 -9.67
N LYS A 94 2.88 6.31 -8.35
CA LYS A 94 1.77 6.36 -7.42
C LYS A 94 1.97 7.47 -6.40
N THR A 95 0.89 8.23 -6.19
CA THR A 95 0.78 9.15 -5.05
C THR A 95 -0.03 8.47 -3.96
N SER A 96 -1.33 8.71 -3.83
CA SER A 96 -2.17 8.15 -2.76
C SER A 96 -2.82 6.81 -3.12
N SER A 97 -2.90 6.46 -4.40
CA SER A 97 -3.58 5.25 -4.89
C SER A 97 -2.68 4.01 -4.89
N GLN A 98 -3.31 2.85 -4.80
CA GLN A 98 -2.65 1.56 -4.93
C GLN A 98 -2.70 1.08 -6.39
N GLU A 99 -1.96 0.03 -6.69
CA GLU A 99 -2.16 -0.70 -7.94
C GLU A 99 -3.52 -1.41 -7.92
N HIS A 100 -4.24 -1.34 -9.03
CA HIS A 100 -5.55 -1.98 -9.17
C HIS A 100 -5.67 -2.73 -10.49
N GLY A 101 -6.37 -3.87 -10.49
CA GLY A 101 -6.72 -4.57 -11.73
C GLY A 101 -5.53 -5.21 -12.47
N ASN A 102 -4.51 -5.68 -11.74
CA ASN A 102 -3.34 -6.36 -12.29
C ASN A 102 -2.53 -5.50 -13.29
N GLN A 103 -2.47 -4.19 -13.02
CA GLN A 103 -2.01 -3.13 -13.90
C GLN A 103 -0.57 -3.36 -14.39
N ILE A 104 0.36 -3.66 -13.47
CA ILE A 104 1.78 -3.84 -13.80
C ILE A 104 2.01 -5.07 -14.69
N ASN A 105 1.34 -6.18 -14.39
CA ASN A 105 1.44 -7.40 -15.21
C ASN A 105 0.85 -7.18 -16.61
N ARG A 106 -0.22 -6.39 -16.71
CA ARG A 106 -0.79 -5.94 -17.98
C ARG A 106 0.22 -5.14 -18.79
N TYR A 107 0.98 -4.22 -18.17
CA TYR A 107 2.05 -3.50 -18.87
C TYR A 107 3.15 -4.42 -19.38
N LYS A 108 3.67 -5.30 -18.51
CA LYS A 108 4.69 -6.29 -18.86
C LYS A 108 4.26 -7.15 -20.06
N TYR A 109 3.02 -7.65 -20.04
CA TYR A 109 2.46 -8.46 -21.11
C TYR A 109 2.29 -7.67 -22.42
N LEU A 110 1.67 -6.49 -22.38
CA LEU A 110 1.42 -5.69 -23.59
C LEU A 110 2.72 -5.20 -24.22
N LEU A 111 3.70 -4.82 -23.40
CA LEU A 111 5.03 -4.43 -23.88
C LEU A 111 5.79 -5.63 -24.47
N SER A 112 5.72 -6.80 -23.85
CA SER A 112 6.30 -8.05 -24.41
C SER A 112 5.74 -8.34 -25.80
N LYS A 113 4.41 -8.26 -25.96
CA LYS A 113 3.74 -8.42 -27.26
C LYS A 113 4.17 -7.36 -28.27
N THR A 114 4.24 -6.09 -27.85
CA THR A 114 4.71 -4.97 -28.68
C THR A 114 6.13 -5.21 -29.18
N PHE A 115 6.99 -5.79 -28.36
CA PHE A 115 8.38 -6.08 -28.72
C PHE A 115 8.55 -7.38 -29.51
N GLY A 116 7.50 -8.19 -29.64
CA GLY A 116 7.60 -9.54 -30.21
C GLY A 116 8.45 -10.48 -29.34
N SER A 117 8.55 -10.21 -28.04
CA SER A 117 9.28 -11.06 -27.08
C SER A 117 8.33 -12.01 -26.35
N ASN A 118 8.89 -13.05 -25.72
CA ASN A 118 8.14 -14.04 -24.94
C ASN A 118 8.27 -13.88 -23.42
N GLN A 119 8.90 -12.79 -22.94
CA GLN A 119 9.26 -12.60 -21.52
C GLN A 119 8.07 -12.78 -20.57
N TYR A 120 6.90 -12.23 -20.93
CA TYR A 120 5.72 -12.24 -20.07
C TYR A 120 4.45 -12.77 -20.74
N ASN A 121 4.58 -13.57 -21.80
CA ASN A 121 3.42 -14.11 -22.53
C ASN A 121 2.59 -15.13 -21.73
N GLY A 122 3.12 -15.64 -20.61
CA GLY A 122 2.42 -16.54 -19.70
C GLY A 122 1.53 -15.87 -18.64
N LEU A 123 1.53 -14.54 -18.55
CA LEU A 123 0.70 -13.82 -17.57
C LEU A 123 -0.77 -13.81 -17.99
N ASP A 124 -1.67 -14.29 -17.13
CA ASP A 124 -3.12 -14.11 -17.33
C ASP A 124 -3.57 -12.74 -16.83
N ILE A 125 -3.58 -11.78 -17.75
CA ILE A 125 -3.98 -10.39 -17.49
C ILE A 125 -5.50 -10.15 -17.61
N TYR A 126 -6.28 -11.20 -17.92
CA TYR A 126 -7.72 -11.09 -18.16
C TYR A 126 -8.57 -11.97 -17.21
N GLN A 127 -7.93 -12.65 -16.25
CA GLN A 127 -8.57 -13.61 -15.35
C GLN A 127 -9.86 -13.11 -14.66
N TYR A 128 -9.96 -11.81 -14.40
CA TYR A 128 -11.10 -11.20 -13.69
C TYR A 128 -12.23 -10.67 -14.61
N LEU A 129 -12.05 -10.74 -15.94
CA LEU A 129 -13.05 -10.28 -16.89
C LEU A 129 -14.04 -11.40 -17.22
N SER A 130 -15.30 -11.06 -17.53
CA SER A 130 -16.23 -11.99 -18.16
C SER A 130 -15.82 -12.25 -19.61
N ASP A 131 -16.20 -13.38 -20.19
CA ASP A 131 -15.73 -13.77 -21.54
C ASP A 131 -16.04 -12.72 -22.63
N ASP A 132 -17.25 -12.13 -22.61
CA ASP A 132 -17.62 -11.04 -23.53
C ASP A 132 -16.71 -9.81 -23.38
N LYS A 133 -16.27 -9.51 -22.15
CA LYS A 133 -15.35 -8.40 -21.87
C LYS A 133 -13.92 -8.75 -22.24
N LYS A 134 -13.50 -10.02 -22.10
CA LYS A 134 -12.17 -10.49 -22.49
C LYS A 134 -11.93 -10.26 -23.98
N GLU A 135 -12.86 -10.67 -24.84
CA GLU A 135 -12.70 -10.52 -26.30
C GLU A 135 -12.62 -9.04 -26.70
N GLN A 136 -13.47 -8.19 -26.13
CA GLN A 136 -13.44 -6.75 -26.39
C GLN A 136 -12.13 -6.11 -25.92
N GLN A 137 -11.64 -6.49 -24.74
CA GLN A 137 -10.40 -5.95 -24.19
C GLN A 137 -9.19 -6.40 -25.01
N GLN A 138 -9.14 -7.67 -25.44
CA GLN A 138 -8.07 -8.19 -26.29
C GLN A 138 -7.95 -7.42 -27.61
N LYS A 139 -9.07 -7.12 -28.29
CA LYS A 139 -9.06 -6.32 -29.53
C LYS A 139 -8.54 -4.89 -29.32
N ARG A 140 -8.93 -4.25 -28.21
CA ARG A 140 -8.42 -2.92 -27.83
C ARG A 140 -6.92 -2.97 -27.58
N ASP A 141 -6.46 -4.01 -26.90
CA ASP A 141 -5.07 -4.20 -26.52
C ASP A 141 -4.18 -4.49 -27.73
N GLU A 142 -4.65 -5.28 -28.70
CA GLU A 142 -3.97 -5.50 -29.99
C GLU A 142 -3.80 -4.19 -30.78
N THR A 143 -4.85 -3.38 -30.82
CA THR A 143 -4.80 -2.06 -31.47
C THR A 143 -3.81 -1.13 -30.77
N ALA A 144 -3.80 -1.12 -29.44
CA ALA A 144 -2.86 -0.34 -28.64
C ALA A 144 -1.40 -0.80 -28.87
N CYS A 145 -1.14 -2.11 -28.89
CA CYS A 145 0.17 -2.68 -29.20
C CYS A 145 0.66 -2.25 -30.58
N TRP A 146 -0.20 -2.33 -31.61
CA TRP A 146 0.15 -1.90 -32.96
C TRP A 146 0.50 -0.39 -33.00
N GLY A 147 -0.29 0.44 -32.33
CA GLY A 147 0.00 1.87 -32.20
C GLY A 147 1.35 2.12 -31.52
N ALA A 148 1.63 1.41 -30.43
CA ALA A 148 2.86 1.52 -29.68
C ALA A 148 4.10 1.11 -30.49
N VAL A 149 4.03 0.02 -31.25
CA VAL A 149 5.12 -0.40 -32.16
C VAL A 149 5.49 0.73 -33.12
N ASN A 150 4.50 1.41 -33.70
CA ASN A 150 4.75 2.49 -34.65
C ASN A 150 5.38 3.71 -33.97
N SER A 151 4.90 4.10 -32.80
CA SER A 151 5.49 5.20 -32.02
C SER A 151 6.95 4.93 -31.65
N ILE A 152 7.26 3.70 -31.22
CA ILE A 152 8.61 3.29 -30.84
C ILE A 152 9.53 3.25 -32.06
N ARG A 153 9.10 2.62 -33.15
CA ARG A 153 9.87 2.58 -34.41
C ARG A 153 10.14 3.98 -34.95
N TRP A 154 9.17 4.89 -34.84
CA TRP A 154 9.36 6.26 -35.26
C TRP A 154 10.39 6.99 -34.40
N ALA A 155 10.38 6.79 -33.08
CA ALA A 155 11.34 7.40 -32.17
C ALA A 155 12.77 6.88 -32.41
N LEU A 156 12.92 5.56 -32.60
CA LEU A 156 14.20 4.87 -32.81
C LEU A 156 14.65 4.85 -34.28
N ARG A 157 14.00 5.59 -35.18
CA ARG A 157 14.27 5.53 -36.63
C ARG A 157 15.69 5.95 -37.01
N ASP A 158 16.33 6.76 -36.16
CA ASP A 158 17.66 7.33 -36.37
C ASP A 158 18.74 6.53 -35.59
N GLU A 159 18.36 5.49 -34.84
CA GLU A 159 19.29 4.63 -34.10
C GLU A 159 20.11 3.74 -35.05
N PRO A 160 21.43 3.59 -34.81
CA PRO A 160 22.28 2.79 -35.67
C PRO A 160 22.03 1.28 -35.47
N GLY A 161 21.89 0.55 -36.58
CA GLY A 161 21.74 -0.91 -36.59
C GLY A 161 20.32 -1.39 -36.86
N GLU A 162 20.13 -2.71 -36.80
CA GLU A 162 18.80 -3.30 -36.95
C GLU A 162 18.03 -3.22 -35.62
N LEU A 163 16.89 -2.53 -35.65
CA LEU A 163 16.03 -2.41 -34.48
C LEU A 163 15.35 -3.75 -34.17
N ASP A 164 15.93 -4.48 -33.23
CA ASP A 164 15.38 -5.73 -32.70
C ASP A 164 14.86 -5.53 -31.26
N LEU A 165 13.61 -5.10 -31.15
CA LEU A 165 12.94 -4.88 -29.86
C LEU A 165 12.82 -6.17 -29.04
N SER A 166 12.87 -7.35 -29.65
CA SER A 166 12.70 -8.63 -28.94
C SER A 166 13.84 -8.92 -27.96
N LYS A 167 15.00 -8.26 -28.14
CA LYS A 167 16.17 -8.33 -27.27
C LYS A 167 16.06 -7.46 -26.02
N TYR A 168 15.14 -6.50 -25.98
CA TYR A 168 15.05 -5.56 -24.86
C TYR A 168 14.52 -6.26 -23.62
N THR A 169 15.28 -6.23 -22.52
CA THR A 169 14.83 -6.72 -21.22
C THR A 169 13.84 -5.72 -20.60
N ILE A 170 12.68 -6.20 -20.17
CA ILE A 170 11.68 -5.34 -19.54
C ILE A 170 11.98 -5.25 -18.03
N HIS A 171 12.25 -4.03 -17.58
CA HIS A 171 12.46 -3.69 -16.17
C HIS A 171 11.29 -2.87 -15.66
N THR A 172 10.90 -3.05 -14.40
CA THR A 172 9.75 -2.37 -13.78
C THR A 172 10.16 -1.69 -12.49
N ALA A 173 9.92 -0.39 -12.41
CA ALA A 173 10.10 0.43 -11.23
C ALA A 173 8.74 0.96 -10.74
N TYR A 174 8.49 0.80 -9.44
CA TYR A 174 7.33 1.34 -8.76
C TYR A 174 7.76 2.51 -7.87
N LEU A 175 7.36 3.72 -8.24
CA LEU A 175 7.71 4.95 -7.53
C LEU A 175 6.50 5.45 -6.77
N LYS A 176 6.59 5.49 -5.43
CA LYS A 176 5.50 5.90 -4.54
C LYS A 176 5.94 7.08 -3.69
N THR A 177 5.47 8.30 -3.99
CA THR A 177 5.90 9.51 -3.24
C THR A 177 5.10 9.81 -1.99
N ASP A 178 3.97 9.14 -1.83
CA ASP A 178 3.19 9.18 -0.59
C ASP A 178 3.62 8.04 0.35
N TRP A 179 2.86 7.87 1.42
CA TRP A 179 3.05 6.81 2.39
C TRP A 179 2.88 5.41 1.73
N PHE A 180 3.96 4.61 1.71
CA PHE A 180 4.03 3.20 1.28
C PHE A 180 3.47 2.14 2.27
N ASN A 181 2.29 1.57 1.97
CA ASN A 181 1.52 0.69 2.87
C ASN A 181 1.63 -0.81 2.52
N ASP A 182 0.85 -1.69 3.20
CA ASP A 182 0.91 -3.14 2.97
C ASP A 182 0.38 -3.55 1.60
N ASP A 183 -0.57 -2.82 1.05
CA ASP A 183 -1.08 -3.12 -0.28
C ASP A 183 -0.01 -2.76 -1.33
N ASP A 184 0.71 -1.64 -1.13
CA ASP A 184 1.88 -1.31 -1.95
C ASP A 184 2.98 -2.37 -1.79
N TRP A 185 3.20 -2.89 -0.58
CA TRP A 185 4.12 -4.01 -0.34
C TRP A 185 3.68 -5.28 -1.05
N ASN A 186 2.40 -5.64 -1.00
CA ASN A 186 1.86 -6.79 -1.71
C ASN A 186 2.05 -6.64 -3.22
N THR A 187 1.81 -5.45 -3.77
CA THR A 187 2.09 -5.13 -5.18
C THR A 187 3.56 -5.35 -5.52
N VAL A 188 4.49 -5.01 -4.63
CA VAL A 188 5.94 -5.08 -4.91
C VAL A 188 6.54 -6.46 -4.64
N ARG A 189 6.03 -7.20 -3.65
CA ARG A 189 6.67 -8.39 -3.04
C ARG A 189 5.76 -9.62 -3.05
N GLU A 190 5.09 -9.98 -4.15
CA GLU A 190 4.44 -11.31 -4.24
C GLU A 190 5.51 -12.44 -4.09
N LEU A 191 5.85 -12.83 -2.85
CA LEU A 191 7.04 -13.62 -2.47
C LEU A 191 7.12 -15.04 -3.08
N GLU A 192 6.10 -15.49 -3.80
CA GLU A 192 6.01 -16.87 -4.32
C GLU A 192 5.84 -16.96 -5.84
N LYS A 193 5.69 -15.81 -6.53
CA LYS A 193 5.62 -15.71 -7.99
C LYS A 193 6.49 -14.51 -8.37
N ASP A 194 7.50 -14.73 -9.22
CA ASP A 194 8.41 -13.72 -9.79
C ASP A 194 8.04 -12.26 -9.47
N PRO A 195 8.86 -11.49 -8.72
CA PRO A 195 8.47 -10.19 -8.20
C PRO A 195 7.85 -9.30 -9.29
N LYS A 196 6.64 -8.80 -8.99
CA LYS A 196 5.85 -8.00 -9.92
C LYS A 196 6.59 -6.74 -10.35
N VAL A 197 7.50 -6.24 -9.52
CA VAL A 197 8.40 -5.12 -9.85
C VAL A 197 9.86 -5.48 -9.57
N ASN A 198 10.76 -4.99 -10.40
CA ASN A 198 12.21 -5.19 -10.21
C ASN A 198 12.77 -4.20 -9.18
N THR A 199 12.19 -3.01 -9.11
CA THR A 199 12.61 -1.92 -8.25
C THR A 199 11.40 -1.25 -7.61
N TYR A 200 11.52 -0.83 -6.36
CA TYR A 200 10.62 0.18 -5.80
C TYR A 200 11.44 1.32 -5.19
N VAL A 201 10.84 2.51 -5.18
CA VAL A 201 11.39 3.73 -4.59
C VAL A 201 10.26 4.41 -3.83
N ASP A 202 10.43 4.61 -2.53
CA ASP A 202 9.47 5.34 -1.70
C ASP A 202 9.79 6.85 -1.68
N GLY A 203 8.83 7.67 -1.25
CA GLY A 203 8.94 9.13 -1.25
C GLY A 203 10.17 9.63 -0.47
N PRO A 204 10.45 9.11 0.72
CA PRO A 204 11.64 9.48 1.45
C PRO A 204 12.96 9.12 0.75
N GLU A 205 13.05 7.95 0.11
CA GLU A 205 14.20 7.58 -0.73
C GLU A 205 14.31 8.49 -1.97
N PHE A 206 13.18 8.82 -2.62
CA PHE A 206 13.18 9.73 -3.75
C PHE A 206 13.66 11.13 -3.34
N LEU A 207 13.23 11.63 -2.18
CA LEU A 207 13.72 12.89 -1.64
C LEU A 207 15.23 12.86 -1.40
N SER A 208 15.78 11.76 -0.89
CA SER A 208 17.23 11.60 -0.72
C SER A 208 17.99 11.70 -2.05
N LEU A 209 17.47 11.08 -3.12
CA LEU A 209 18.06 11.19 -4.47
C LEU A 209 18.01 12.63 -5.01
N LEU A 210 16.95 13.38 -4.73
CA LEU A 210 16.85 14.79 -5.14
C LEU A 210 17.85 15.66 -4.36
N LEU A 211 17.98 15.42 -3.05
CA LEU A 211 18.88 16.16 -2.17
C LEU A 211 20.36 15.89 -2.46
N SER A 212 20.72 14.69 -2.96
CA SER A 212 22.10 14.37 -3.35
C SER A 212 22.64 15.31 -4.43
N CYS A 213 21.75 15.93 -5.20
CA CYS A 213 22.07 16.85 -6.29
C CYS A 213 21.69 18.30 -5.96
N ARG A 214 21.46 18.65 -4.69
CA ARG A 214 21.04 20.01 -4.28
C ARG A 214 22.01 21.12 -4.69
N GLU A 215 23.31 20.81 -4.77
CA GLU A 215 24.35 21.78 -5.18
C GLU A 215 24.15 22.26 -6.62
N TRP A 216 23.36 21.53 -7.42
CA TRP A 216 22.93 21.97 -8.74
C TRP A 216 22.03 23.22 -8.70
N ASN A 217 21.37 23.49 -7.55
CA ASN A 217 20.55 24.68 -7.28
C ASN A 217 19.53 25.00 -8.40
N ASN A 218 18.94 23.96 -9.00
CA ASN A 218 17.97 24.11 -10.07
C ASN A 218 16.60 24.50 -9.48
N PRO A 219 15.95 25.60 -9.92
CA PRO A 219 14.70 26.06 -9.34
C PRO A 219 13.53 25.06 -9.44
N ILE A 220 13.45 24.28 -10.53
CA ILE A 220 12.41 23.27 -10.72
C ILE A 220 12.64 22.11 -9.74
N LEU A 221 13.90 21.65 -9.62
CA LEU A 221 14.29 20.62 -8.66
C LEU A 221 13.97 21.05 -7.23
N MET A 222 14.41 22.26 -6.84
CA MET A 222 14.21 22.77 -5.48
C MET A 222 12.74 22.96 -5.14
N SER A 223 11.93 23.46 -6.09
CA SER A 223 10.47 23.54 -5.89
C SER A 223 9.83 22.17 -5.66
N PHE A 224 10.30 21.12 -6.33
CA PHE A 224 9.78 19.77 -6.12
C PHE A 224 10.29 19.17 -4.80
N VAL A 225 11.54 19.44 -4.42
CA VAL A 225 12.10 19.10 -3.10
C VAL A 225 11.25 19.71 -1.98
N ASP A 226 10.90 20.99 -2.07
CA ASP A 226 10.04 21.67 -1.10
C ASP A 226 8.65 21.03 -1.03
N TYR A 227 8.04 20.75 -2.18
CA TYR A 227 6.76 20.07 -2.28
C TYR A 227 6.78 18.69 -1.61
N LEU A 228 7.76 17.84 -1.98
CA LEU A 228 7.87 16.49 -1.45
C LEU A 228 8.20 16.49 0.04
N SER A 229 9.07 17.40 0.48
CA SER A 229 9.39 17.59 1.90
C SER A 229 8.16 17.99 2.71
N SER A 230 7.36 18.94 2.20
CA SER A 230 6.10 19.34 2.84
C SER A 230 5.10 18.19 2.91
N LYS A 231 5.03 17.36 1.87
CA LYS A 231 4.15 16.19 1.83
C LYS A 231 4.57 15.15 2.86
N ILE A 232 5.86 14.80 2.90
CA ILE A 232 6.42 13.86 3.88
C ILE A 232 6.21 14.36 5.30
N ARG A 233 6.41 15.67 5.56
CA ARG A 233 6.12 16.30 6.85
C ARG A 233 4.66 16.11 7.25
N ALA A 234 3.71 16.42 6.37
CA ALA A 234 2.29 16.23 6.64
C ALA A 234 1.94 14.75 6.92
N THR A 235 2.56 13.82 6.19
CA THR A 235 2.43 12.38 6.46
C THR A 235 2.93 12.01 7.86
N ILE A 236 4.06 12.58 8.30
CA ILE A 236 4.63 12.35 9.64
C ILE A 236 3.71 12.92 10.72
N GLU A 237 3.28 14.17 10.58
CA GLU A 237 2.35 14.83 11.52
C GLU A 237 1.04 14.03 11.64
N HIS A 238 0.44 13.64 10.51
CA HIS A 238 -0.75 12.79 10.50
C HIS A 238 -0.50 11.38 11.04
N SER A 239 0.75 10.93 11.18
CA SER A 239 1.08 9.63 11.76
C SER A 239 1.05 9.64 13.29
N CYS A 240 1.16 10.83 13.91
CA CYS A 240 1.05 11.05 15.35
C CYS A 240 -0.40 10.86 15.81
N PHE A 241 -0.83 9.60 15.93
CA PHE A 241 -2.23 9.23 16.15
C PHE A 241 -2.84 9.73 17.47
N TRP A 242 -2.00 10.09 18.45
CA TRP A 242 -2.41 10.62 19.76
C TRP A 242 -2.40 12.15 19.82
N GLU A 243 -1.86 12.84 18.82
CA GLU A 243 -2.01 14.29 18.73
C GLU A 243 -3.46 14.65 18.47
N HIS A 244 -3.89 15.74 19.09
CA HIS A 244 -5.26 16.21 19.01
C HIS A 244 -5.35 17.72 18.75
N TYR A 245 -6.48 18.12 18.17
CA TYR A 245 -6.86 19.51 17.92
C TYR A 245 -8.33 19.73 18.29
N GLU A 246 -8.73 20.99 18.41
CA GLU A 246 -10.14 21.34 18.59
C GLU A 246 -10.78 21.55 17.21
N ASP A 247 -11.92 20.89 16.97
CA ASP A 247 -12.71 21.14 15.76
C ASP A 247 -13.51 22.45 15.83
N ILE A 248 -14.27 22.76 14.77
CA ILE A 248 -15.05 24.01 14.65
C ILE A 248 -16.07 24.16 15.80
N ASP A 249 -16.50 23.05 16.39
CA ASP A 249 -17.46 23.02 17.50
C ASP A 249 -16.77 22.95 18.87
N GLY A 250 -15.43 23.03 18.92
CA GLY A 250 -14.63 22.96 20.14
C GLY A 250 -14.47 21.54 20.70
N HIS A 251 -14.72 20.50 19.90
CA HIS A 251 -14.53 19.13 20.32
C HIS A 251 -13.09 18.66 20.07
N ILE A 252 -12.50 17.95 21.04
CA ILE A 252 -11.19 17.33 20.89
C ILE A 252 -11.28 16.23 19.82
N ARG A 253 -10.43 16.31 18.80
CA ARG A 253 -10.25 15.29 17.76
C ARG A 253 -8.82 14.85 17.67
N PHE A 254 -8.62 13.55 17.46
CA PHE A 254 -7.33 12.93 17.26
C PHE A 254 -7.07 12.64 15.78
N ASN A 255 -5.81 12.69 15.36
CA ASN A 255 -5.40 12.36 13.98
C ASN A 255 -5.87 10.96 13.53
N ILE A 256 -5.98 10.02 14.46
CA ILE A 256 -6.47 8.65 14.23
C ILE A 256 -7.93 8.58 13.74
N GLN A 257 -8.72 9.62 13.97
CA GLN A 257 -10.11 9.67 13.52
C GLN A 257 -10.21 10.00 12.03
N ASP A 258 -9.25 10.75 11.51
CA ASP A 258 -9.38 11.43 10.23
C ASP A 258 -8.32 10.98 9.21
N THR A 259 -7.33 10.17 9.60
CA THR A 259 -6.30 9.67 8.66
C THR A 259 -6.00 8.17 8.80
N ALA A 260 -5.90 7.48 7.66
CA ALA A 260 -5.51 6.07 7.61
C ALA A 260 -4.05 5.85 8.09
N ILE A 261 -3.19 6.86 7.92
CA ILE A 261 -1.79 6.80 8.35
C ILE A 261 -1.71 6.70 9.89
N ALA A 262 -2.42 7.56 10.63
CA ALA A 262 -2.51 7.47 12.09
C ALA A 262 -3.08 6.11 12.53
N GLN A 263 -4.16 5.66 11.89
CA GLN A 263 -4.81 4.39 12.24
C GLN A 263 -3.85 3.22 12.07
N ARG A 264 -3.16 3.15 10.93
CA ARG A 264 -2.13 2.14 10.71
C ARG A 264 -1.01 2.25 11.74
N ARG A 265 -0.49 3.45 12.04
CA ARG A 265 0.59 3.60 13.02
C ARG A 265 0.18 3.15 14.41
N PHE A 266 -1.06 3.40 14.81
CA PHE A 266 -1.59 2.85 16.05
C PHE A 266 -1.60 1.31 16.01
N LEU A 267 -2.18 0.71 14.96
CA LEU A 267 -2.23 -0.76 14.84
C LEU A 267 -0.83 -1.38 14.85
N GLN A 268 0.12 -0.76 14.14
CA GLN A 268 1.51 -1.21 14.14
C GLN A 268 2.13 -1.08 15.53
N THR A 269 1.97 0.06 16.20
CA THR A 269 2.55 0.27 17.54
C THR A 269 2.01 -0.73 18.55
N VAL A 270 0.70 -0.97 18.53
CA VAL A 270 0.02 -1.87 19.47
C VAL A 270 0.35 -3.34 19.18
N PHE A 271 0.27 -3.78 17.92
CA PHE A 271 0.32 -5.21 17.59
C PHE A 271 1.59 -5.68 16.89
N ASN A 272 2.27 -4.82 16.14
CA ASN A 272 3.44 -5.19 15.34
C ASN A 272 4.75 -4.66 15.95
N GLN A 273 5.83 -5.40 15.70
CA GLN A 273 7.21 -5.11 16.13
C GLN A 273 7.74 -3.84 15.42
N PRO A 274 8.79 -3.18 15.96
CA PRO A 274 9.21 -1.83 15.56
C PRO A 274 9.51 -1.69 14.06
N ASN A 275 9.17 -0.52 13.52
CA ASN A 275 9.62 -0.10 12.19
C ASN A 275 11.15 -0.20 12.12
N HIS A 276 11.70 -0.66 11.00
CA HIS A 276 13.11 -0.43 10.73
C HIS A 276 13.35 1.09 10.65
N GLU A 277 14.13 1.63 11.58
CA GLU A 277 14.83 2.91 11.36
C GLU A 277 15.73 2.72 10.14
N ALA A 278 15.31 3.23 9.00
CA ALA A 278 16.14 3.20 7.82
C ALA A 278 17.26 4.26 7.98
N PRO A 279 18.54 3.93 7.67
CA PRO A 279 19.70 4.82 7.85
C PRO A 279 19.57 6.20 7.19
N PHE A 280 18.74 6.31 6.15
CA PHE A 280 18.54 7.54 5.38
C PHE A 280 17.86 8.68 6.18
N MET A 281 17.27 8.38 7.35
CA MET A 281 16.60 9.38 8.19
C MET A 281 17.56 10.42 8.79
N ALA A 282 18.84 10.11 8.95
CA ALA A 282 19.83 11.07 9.45
C ALA A 282 19.99 12.28 8.51
N ASP A 283 20.02 12.03 7.19
CA ASP A 283 20.14 13.09 6.18
C ASP A 283 18.84 13.90 6.05
N LEU A 284 17.66 13.27 6.20
CA LEU A 284 16.39 14.01 6.19
C LEU A 284 16.20 14.92 7.39
N LYS A 285 16.58 14.50 8.59
CA LYS A 285 16.43 15.33 9.81
C LYS A 285 17.16 16.68 9.70
N GLN A 286 18.26 16.73 8.95
CA GLN A 286 18.98 17.97 8.70
C GLN A 286 18.21 18.95 7.80
N HIS A 287 17.33 18.46 6.92
CA HIS A 287 16.67 19.26 5.88
C HIS A 287 15.18 19.50 6.16
N VAL A 288 14.51 18.54 6.78
CA VAL A 288 13.16 18.67 7.27
C VAL A 288 13.25 18.93 8.77
N GLU A 289 13.33 20.21 9.15
CA GLU A 289 13.36 20.61 10.58
C GLU A 289 12.20 19.93 11.33
N ASN A 290 12.46 19.40 12.54
CA ASN A 290 11.48 18.75 13.42
C ASN A 290 10.92 17.38 12.97
N ILE A 291 11.66 16.55 12.22
CA ILE A 291 11.34 15.11 12.17
C ILE A 291 11.79 14.47 13.48
N ASP A 292 10.84 14.09 14.33
CA ASP A 292 11.12 13.29 15.53
C ASP A 292 11.43 11.83 15.11
N ASP A 293 12.55 11.33 15.65
CA ASP A 293 13.17 10.02 15.41
C ASP A 293 12.21 8.84 15.63
N LEU A 294 11.17 9.03 16.45
CA LEU A 294 10.14 8.03 16.73
C LEU A 294 9.21 7.75 15.53
N TYR A 295 9.18 8.63 14.53
CA TYR A 295 8.21 8.60 13.44
C TYR A 295 8.85 8.18 12.12
N VAL A 296 9.44 7.00 12.10
CA VAL A 296 9.95 6.44 10.86
C VAL A 296 8.82 5.76 10.11
N TYR A 297 8.59 6.25 8.89
CA TYR A 297 7.83 5.56 7.89
C TYR A 297 8.56 4.28 7.45
N GLY A 298 8.54 3.24 8.27
CA GLY A 298 9.35 2.04 8.06
C GLY A 298 8.84 1.21 6.88
N ARG A 299 9.78 0.77 6.03
CA ARG A 299 9.55 -0.36 5.12
C ARG A 299 9.01 -1.53 5.95
N ILE A 300 7.96 -2.15 5.45
CA ILE A 300 7.33 -3.30 6.10
C ILE A 300 8.35 -4.44 6.13
N ASP A 301 8.54 -5.03 7.31
CA ASP A 301 9.36 -6.21 7.49
C ASP A 301 8.82 -7.35 6.60
N ASP A 302 9.74 -8.06 5.96
CA ASP A 302 9.48 -9.22 5.09
C ASP A 302 9.15 -10.48 5.92
N ALA A 303 9.03 -10.34 7.23
CA ALA A 303 8.74 -11.44 8.13
C ALA A 303 7.34 -12.02 7.88
N SER A 304 7.31 -13.28 7.46
CA SER A 304 6.09 -14.09 7.27
C SER A 304 5.19 -14.19 8.50
N HIS A 305 5.73 -13.90 9.68
CA HIS A 305 5.03 -13.89 10.96
C HIS A 305 4.40 -12.53 11.33
N THR A 306 4.44 -11.53 10.44
CA THR A 306 3.78 -10.24 10.64
C THR A 306 2.32 -10.27 10.20
N HIS A 307 1.49 -9.41 10.79
CA HIS A 307 0.09 -9.26 10.38
C HIS A 307 -0.02 -8.27 9.21
N THR A 308 -0.92 -8.56 8.27
CA THR A 308 -1.27 -7.64 7.18
C THR A 308 -2.14 -6.50 7.71
N ILE A 309 -1.80 -5.26 7.39
CA ILE A 309 -2.61 -4.07 7.72
C ILE A 309 -3.12 -3.40 6.45
N GLN A 310 -4.41 -3.56 6.19
CA GLN A 310 -5.12 -2.91 5.09
C GLN A 310 -5.77 -1.61 5.55
N HIS A 311 -6.08 -0.74 4.59
CA HIS A 311 -6.82 0.47 4.84
C HIS A 311 -7.76 0.79 3.70
N GLY A 312 -8.72 1.67 3.96
CA GLY A 312 -9.63 2.16 2.95
C GLY A 312 -10.47 3.32 3.47
N SER A 313 -11.49 3.68 2.71
CA SER A 313 -12.42 4.73 3.08
C SER A 313 -13.85 4.32 2.73
N SER A 314 -14.76 4.60 3.66
CA SER A 314 -16.20 4.37 3.49
C SER A 314 -16.94 5.66 3.82
N PHE A 315 -17.72 6.18 2.87
CA PHE A 315 -18.46 7.44 3.03
C PHE A 315 -17.59 8.62 3.50
N GLY A 316 -16.32 8.67 3.06
CA GLY A 316 -15.36 9.70 3.44
C GLY A 316 -14.68 9.49 4.81
N THR A 317 -15.00 8.40 5.52
CA THR A 317 -14.33 8.04 6.79
C THR A 317 -13.26 6.98 6.54
N PRO A 318 -12.00 7.21 6.95
CA PRO A 318 -10.96 6.20 6.82
C PRO A 318 -11.18 5.06 7.81
N TRP A 319 -10.82 3.86 7.38
CA TRP A 319 -10.68 2.70 8.25
C TRP A 319 -9.34 2.01 7.96
N SER A 320 -8.75 1.42 8.99
CA SER A 320 -7.57 0.56 8.85
C SER A 320 -7.81 -0.68 9.68
N LEU A 321 -7.54 -1.83 9.09
CA LEU A 321 -7.68 -3.12 9.74
C LEU A 321 -6.36 -3.88 9.71
N MET A 322 -6.09 -4.59 10.80
CA MET A 322 -5.04 -5.58 10.90
C MET A 322 -5.71 -6.95 10.86
N HIS A 323 -5.34 -7.78 9.88
CA HIS A 323 -5.78 -9.17 9.84
C HIS A 323 -5.38 -9.86 11.16
N PHE A 324 -6.30 -10.63 11.72
CA PHE A 324 -6.05 -11.33 12.98
C PHE A 324 -4.99 -12.42 12.82
N TRP A 325 -4.91 -13.00 11.62
CA TRP A 325 -3.93 -14.02 11.29
C TRP A 325 -2.67 -13.38 10.69
N THR A 326 -1.50 -13.94 11.01
CA THR A 326 -0.23 -13.54 10.38
C THR A 326 -0.22 -13.88 8.90
N ARG A 327 0.59 -13.20 8.09
CA ARG A 327 0.70 -13.40 6.63
C ARG A 327 0.87 -14.86 6.20
N SER A 328 1.66 -15.65 6.95
CA SER A 328 1.83 -17.09 6.73
C SER A 328 0.53 -17.90 6.82
N LEU A 329 -0.40 -17.47 7.66
CA LEU A 329 -1.70 -18.08 7.89
C LEU A 329 -2.79 -17.42 7.03
N ASP A 330 -2.63 -16.14 6.72
CA ASP A 330 -3.56 -15.29 5.98
C ASP A 330 -3.72 -15.74 4.51
N ARG A 331 -2.63 -16.17 3.86
CA ARG A 331 -2.67 -16.67 2.47
C ARG A 331 -3.55 -17.90 2.29
N THR A 332 -3.74 -18.71 3.33
CA THR A 332 -4.68 -19.85 3.29
C THR A 332 -6.16 -19.40 3.29
N VAL A 333 -6.43 -18.17 3.71
CA VAL A 333 -7.77 -17.56 3.68
C VAL A 333 -8.02 -16.89 2.32
N ASP A 334 -7.04 -16.17 1.77
CA ASP A 334 -7.15 -15.40 0.52
C ASP A 334 -7.08 -16.22 -0.78
N ALA A 335 -6.21 -17.24 -0.86
CA ALA A 335 -6.13 -18.11 -2.05
C ALA A 335 -7.43 -18.90 -2.27
N ASP A 336 -8.15 -19.07 -1.17
CA ASP A 336 -9.37 -19.84 -1.04
C ASP A 336 -10.58 -18.89 -1.18
N TYR A 337 -10.47 -17.62 -0.72
CA TYR A 337 -11.45 -16.50 -0.84
C TYR A 337 -12.12 -16.36 -2.22
N TRP A 338 -11.35 -16.48 -3.31
CA TRP A 338 -11.87 -16.34 -4.68
C TRP A 338 -12.46 -17.63 -5.27
N GLY A 339 -12.06 -18.81 -4.75
CA GLY A 339 -12.65 -20.11 -5.12
C GLY A 339 -14.03 -20.36 -4.47
N PHE A 340 -14.37 -19.58 -3.43
CA PHE A 340 -15.52 -19.82 -2.55
C PHE A 340 -16.87 -19.25 -3.00
N GLN A 341 -16.93 -18.43 -4.06
CA GLN A 341 -18.21 -17.89 -4.54
C GLN A 341 -19.18 -18.98 -5.04
N ASN A 342 -18.73 -20.24 -5.15
CA ASN A 342 -19.48 -21.36 -5.71
C ASN A 342 -19.54 -22.62 -4.80
N THR A 343 -19.11 -22.56 -3.54
CA THR A 343 -19.04 -23.74 -2.64
C THR A 343 -20.17 -23.75 -1.61
N ASN A 344 -20.73 -24.93 -1.30
CA ASN A 344 -21.81 -25.08 -0.32
C ASN A 344 -21.32 -24.80 1.12
N GLU A 345 -22.15 -24.10 1.91
CA GLU A 345 -21.88 -23.57 3.26
C GLU A 345 -21.44 -24.66 4.26
N ASP A 346 -21.92 -25.90 4.12
CA ASP A 346 -21.60 -27.03 5.01
C ASP A 346 -20.19 -27.64 4.81
N ASN A 347 -19.50 -27.23 3.75
CA ASN A 347 -18.17 -27.73 3.37
C ASN A 347 -17.03 -26.76 3.72
N LEU A 348 -17.33 -25.65 4.40
CA LEU A 348 -16.32 -24.67 4.80
C LEU A 348 -15.50 -25.16 6.00
N THR A 349 -14.25 -25.53 5.75
CA THR A 349 -13.25 -25.89 6.78
C THR A 349 -12.33 -24.72 7.16
N VAL A 350 -12.40 -23.60 6.45
CA VAL A 350 -11.51 -22.44 6.62
C VAL A 350 -11.72 -21.70 7.95
N LYS A 351 -10.69 -21.01 8.43
CA LYS A 351 -10.79 -20.13 9.62
C LYS A 351 -11.73 -18.93 9.35
N PRO A 352 -12.40 -18.37 10.37
CA PRO A 352 -13.19 -17.16 10.19
C PRO A 352 -12.29 -15.98 9.81
N TYR A 353 -12.77 -15.13 8.90
CA TYR A 353 -12.11 -13.87 8.59
C TYR A 353 -12.30 -12.90 9.76
N MET A 354 -11.23 -12.69 10.52
CA MET A 354 -11.18 -11.87 11.72
C MET A 354 -10.11 -10.80 11.58
N PHE A 355 -10.35 -9.65 12.18
CA PHE A 355 -9.42 -8.53 12.14
C PHE A 355 -9.66 -7.54 13.27
N TRP A 356 -8.59 -6.87 13.68
CA TRP A 356 -8.69 -5.66 14.50
C TRP A 356 -8.88 -4.47 13.57
N ARG A 357 -9.87 -3.61 13.81
CA ARG A 357 -10.10 -2.42 12.98
C ARG A 357 -10.24 -1.17 13.83
N ILE A 358 -9.70 -0.07 13.31
CA ILE A 358 -10.02 1.25 13.84
C ILE A 358 -11.18 1.83 13.04
N ASP A 359 -12.21 2.27 13.77
CA ASP A 359 -13.36 2.96 13.24
C ASP A 359 -13.57 4.29 13.99
N LYS A 360 -14.33 5.18 13.38
CA LYS A 360 -14.84 6.40 14.02
C LYS A 360 -16.33 6.22 14.31
N ILE A 361 -16.70 6.25 15.58
CA ILE A 361 -18.11 6.32 16.02
C ILE A 361 -18.42 7.73 16.56
N LYS A 362 -19.67 7.99 16.92
CA LYS A 362 -20.12 9.29 17.43
C LYS A 362 -19.31 9.73 18.65
N GLU A 363 -18.96 8.77 19.50
CA GLU A 363 -18.25 8.96 20.76
C GLU A 363 -16.74 9.15 20.58
N GLY A 364 -16.17 8.88 19.40
CA GLY A 364 -14.74 8.99 19.14
C GLY A 364 -14.17 7.81 18.33
N PRO A 365 -12.83 7.70 18.23
CA PRO A 365 -12.17 6.56 17.62
C PRO A 365 -12.30 5.33 18.52
N VAL A 366 -12.46 4.17 17.90
CA VAL A 366 -12.53 2.87 18.57
C VAL A 366 -11.62 1.87 17.89
N LEU A 367 -11.00 0.99 18.68
CA LEU A 367 -10.37 -0.23 18.21
C LEU A 367 -11.35 -1.39 18.44
N SER A 368 -11.71 -2.11 17.39
CA SER A 368 -12.67 -3.21 17.48
C SER A 368 -12.09 -4.52 16.97
N LEU A 369 -12.23 -5.60 17.73
CA LEU A 369 -12.07 -6.95 17.20
C LEU A 369 -13.34 -7.32 16.46
N ARG A 370 -13.20 -7.65 15.18
CA ARG A 370 -14.32 -7.90 14.27
C ARG A 370 -14.17 -9.25 13.58
N TYR A 371 -15.31 -9.75 13.15
CA TYR A 371 -15.46 -10.95 12.34
C TYR A 371 -16.40 -10.65 11.17
N TYR A 372 -15.98 -11.03 9.96
CA TYR A 372 -16.68 -10.76 8.71
C TYR A 372 -17.35 -12.00 8.14
N THR A 373 -18.48 -11.82 7.45
CA THR A 373 -19.30 -12.93 6.93
C THR A 373 -19.84 -12.73 5.51
N TRP A 374 -19.13 -11.98 4.67
CA TRP A 374 -19.58 -11.64 3.31
C TRP A 374 -20.04 -12.81 2.43
N TRP A 375 -19.49 -14.00 2.61
CA TRP A 375 -19.90 -15.22 1.89
C TRP A 375 -21.36 -15.64 2.15
N GLU A 376 -22.05 -15.02 3.11
CA GLU A 376 -23.46 -15.26 3.44
C GLU A 376 -24.43 -14.50 2.53
N LYS A 377 -23.94 -13.82 1.49
CA LYS A 377 -24.78 -13.19 0.46
C LYS A 377 -25.34 -14.26 -0.47
N GLY A 378 -26.32 -15.03 0.01
CA GLY A 378 -27.10 -15.92 -0.86
C GLY A 378 -27.67 -15.13 -2.03
N ALA A 379 -27.79 -15.74 -3.21
CA ALA A 379 -28.44 -15.13 -4.35
C ALA A 379 -29.90 -14.78 -3.97
N GLY A 380 -30.16 -13.51 -3.66
CA GLY A 380 -31.46 -13.03 -3.18
C GLY A 380 -31.52 -12.57 -1.72
N ASP A 381 -30.40 -12.58 -0.97
CA ASP A 381 -30.37 -12.00 0.38
C ASP A 381 -30.13 -10.48 0.32
N ASN A 382 -31.18 -9.74 0.61
CA ASN A 382 -31.24 -8.27 0.67
C ASN A 382 -30.68 -7.70 2.00
N GLY A 383 -30.04 -8.52 2.85
CA GLY A 383 -29.42 -8.09 4.10
C GLY A 383 -30.42 -7.81 5.23
N GLU A 384 -31.68 -8.20 5.06
CA GLU A 384 -32.77 -7.95 6.01
C GLU A 384 -33.05 -9.14 6.95
N SER A 385 -32.61 -10.35 6.58
CA SER A 385 -32.84 -11.61 7.30
C SER A 385 -31.85 -11.79 8.46
N ASN A 386 -32.37 -11.77 9.68
CA ASN A 386 -31.58 -11.87 10.93
C ASN A 386 -31.26 -13.32 11.34
N THR A 387 -31.36 -14.28 10.41
CA THR A 387 -31.45 -15.71 10.74
C THR A 387 -30.60 -16.61 9.85
N CYS A 388 -29.39 -16.19 9.48
CA CYS A 388 -28.38 -17.17 9.10
C CYS A 388 -27.90 -17.89 10.37
N SER A 389 -28.37 -19.13 10.58
CA SER A 389 -28.06 -19.89 11.81
C SER A 389 -26.56 -20.10 12.04
N TYR A 390 -25.76 -20.10 10.97
CA TYR A 390 -24.29 -20.18 10.99
C TYR A 390 -23.63 -18.97 11.66
N LYS A 391 -24.05 -17.76 11.26
CA LYS A 391 -23.43 -16.50 11.71
C LYS A 391 -23.56 -16.36 13.21
N THR A 392 -24.78 -16.62 13.68
CA THR A 392 -25.12 -16.64 15.10
C THR A 392 -24.33 -17.72 15.84
N ARG A 393 -24.10 -18.91 15.25
CA ARG A 393 -23.31 -19.98 15.88
C ARG A 393 -21.85 -19.60 16.05
N VAL A 394 -21.19 -19.11 15.00
CA VAL A 394 -19.77 -18.71 15.07
C VAL A 394 -19.60 -17.54 16.04
N TYR A 395 -20.46 -16.52 15.93
CA TYR A 395 -20.44 -15.37 16.84
C TYR A 395 -20.67 -15.79 18.30
N ASN A 396 -21.71 -16.58 18.58
CA ASN A 396 -22.00 -17.02 19.94
C ASN A 396 -20.92 -17.96 20.47
N TYR A 397 -20.31 -18.81 19.62
CA TYR A 397 -19.20 -19.64 20.05
C TYR A 397 -18.01 -18.79 20.50
N ILE A 398 -17.60 -17.81 19.70
CA ILE A 398 -16.51 -16.90 20.09
C ILE A 398 -16.89 -16.14 21.36
N LYS A 399 -18.09 -15.56 21.40
CA LYS A 399 -18.55 -14.77 22.55
C LYS A 399 -18.63 -15.60 23.82
N ASP A 400 -19.35 -16.71 23.80
CA ASP A 400 -19.70 -17.46 24.99
C ASP A 400 -18.58 -18.41 25.44
N ARG A 401 -17.72 -18.87 24.52
CA ARG A 401 -16.62 -19.80 24.83
C ARG A 401 -15.27 -19.13 24.90
N ILE A 402 -14.91 -18.34 23.89
CA ILE A 402 -13.57 -17.77 23.77
C ILE A 402 -13.42 -16.53 24.64
N LEU A 403 -14.34 -15.57 24.53
CA LEU A 403 -14.25 -14.33 25.35
C LEU A 403 -14.52 -14.59 26.84
N SER A 404 -15.21 -15.68 27.18
CA SER A 404 -15.42 -16.12 28.57
C SER A 404 -14.23 -16.87 29.17
N VAL A 405 -13.17 -17.15 28.40
CA VAL A 405 -11.94 -17.75 28.96
C VAL A 405 -11.37 -16.79 29.99
N LYS A 406 -11.08 -17.34 31.18
CA LYS A 406 -10.69 -16.54 32.35
C LYS A 406 -9.55 -15.56 32.02
N ASN A 407 -8.48 -16.04 31.39
CA ASN A 407 -7.33 -15.21 31.05
C ASN A 407 -7.72 -14.04 30.13
N ILE A 408 -8.49 -14.30 29.05
CA ILE A 408 -8.98 -13.26 28.14
C ILE A 408 -9.82 -12.22 28.89
N SER A 409 -10.77 -12.68 29.73
CA SER A 409 -11.62 -11.79 30.52
C SER A 409 -10.84 -10.98 31.57
N ASP A 410 -9.81 -11.58 32.17
CA ASP A 410 -8.93 -10.93 33.14
C ASP A 410 -8.06 -9.87 32.46
N THR A 411 -7.55 -10.15 31.25
CA THR A 411 -6.77 -9.22 30.44
C THR A 411 -7.61 -8.02 29.99
N VAL A 412 -8.85 -8.25 29.51
CA VAL A 412 -9.78 -7.16 29.16
C VAL A 412 -10.07 -6.27 30.37
N ARG A 413 -10.33 -6.87 31.53
CA ARG A 413 -10.57 -6.13 32.78
C ARG A 413 -9.35 -5.35 33.25
N ALA A 414 -8.14 -5.89 33.08
CA ALA A 414 -6.91 -5.17 33.39
C ALA A 414 -6.73 -3.93 32.49
N ILE A 415 -7.12 -3.99 31.21
CA ILE A 415 -7.13 -2.83 30.32
C ILE A 415 -8.12 -1.77 30.82
N ASP A 416 -9.33 -2.18 31.22
CA ASP A 416 -10.33 -1.26 31.78
C ASP A 416 -9.85 -0.58 33.07
N GLU A 417 -9.23 -1.35 33.97
CA GLU A 417 -8.68 -0.85 35.24
C GLU A 417 -7.53 0.16 35.01
N LEU A 418 -6.73 -0.02 33.95
CA LEU A 418 -5.58 0.85 33.64
C LEU A 418 -5.97 2.31 33.35
N TYR A 419 -7.13 2.56 32.75
CA TYR A 419 -7.62 3.95 32.48
C TYR A 419 -8.94 4.28 33.19
N LYS A 420 -9.25 3.56 34.27
CA LYS A 420 -10.36 3.92 35.15
C LYS A 420 -9.98 5.15 35.97
N SER A 421 -10.90 6.11 36.11
CA SER A 421 -10.70 7.29 36.95
C SER A 421 -11.88 7.51 37.90
N GLU A 422 -11.65 8.25 39.00
CA GLU A 422 -12.72 8.60 39.96
C GLU A 422 -13.83 9.46 39.34
N ALA A 423 -13.51 10.23 38.29
CA ALA A 423 -14.45 11.14 37.61
C ALA A 423 -15.23 10.47 36.48
N ASP A 424 -14.75 9.37 35.91
CA ASP A 424 -15.38 8.64 34.81
C ASP A 424 -15.18 7.13 34.99
N THR A 425 -16.25 6.47 35.45
CA THR A 425 -16.30 5.03 35.73
C THR A 425 -16.70 4.18 34.53
N GLY A 426 -16.89 4.77 33.34
CA GLY A 426 -17.33 4.03 32.17
C GLY A 426 -16.24 3.10 31.63
N ASP A 427 -16.61 1.85 31.36
CA ASP A 427 -15.73 0.83 30.78
C ASP A 427 -15.15 1.32 29.43
N ILE A 428 -13.86 1.03 29.22
CA ILE A 428 -13.12 1.32 28.00
C ILE A 428 -13.50 0.30 26.94
N CYS A 429 -13.51 -0.97 27.35
CA CYS A 429 -13.93 -2.10 26.55
C CYS A 429 -15.42 -2.35 26.73
N SER A 430 -16.08 -2.70 25.63
CA SER A 430 -17.44 -3.19 25.64
C SER A 430 -17.56 -4.38 24.68
N GLU A 431 -18.39 -5.35 25.05
CA GLU A 431 -18.76 -6.41 24.13
C GLU A 431 -19.62 -5.85 23.00
N GLY A 432 -19.31 -6.27 21.78
CA GLY A 432 -20.08 -5.88 20.61
C GLY A 432 -21.44 -6.56 20.53
N LYS A 433 -22.19 -6.17 19.49
CA LYS A 433 -23.47 -6.78 19.14
C LYS A 433 -23.33 -7.50 17.81
N LEU A 434 -24.06 -8.61 17.69
CA LEU A 434 -24.33 -9.23 16.40
C LEU A 434 -25.20 -8.27 15.58
N TYR A 435 -24.71 -7.87 14.40
CA TYR A 435 -25.45 -6.99 13.48
C TYR A 435 -26.12 -7.80 12.36
N LYS A 436 -27.05 -7.19 11.63
CA LYS A 436 -27.61 -7.79 10.40
C LYS A 436 -26.59 -7.88 9.28
N GLN A 437 -25.70 -6.90 9.20
CA GLN A 437 -24.67 -6.77 8.15
C GLN A 437 -23.53 -7.77 8.32
N TYR A 438 -22.67 -7.88 7.30
CA TYR A 438 -21.59 -8.86 7.22
C TYR A 438 -20.52 -8.70 8.31
N GLU A 439 -20.41 -7.54 8.97
CA GLU A 439 -19.38 -7.27 9.98
C GLU A 439 -19.97 -7.27 11.38
N ASN A 440 -19.40 -8.07 12.28
CA ASN A 440 -19.84 -8.19 13.66
C ASN A 440 -18.71 -7.81 14.60
N ILE A 441 -19.07 -7.07 15.65
CA ILE A 441 -18.12 -6.59 16.66
C ILE A 441 -18.11 -7.61 17.79
N LEU A 442 -16.93 -8.08 18.17
CA LEU A 442 -16.72 -8.99 19.29
C LEU A 442 -16.33 -8.19 20.54
N LEU A 443 -15.25 -7.40 20.43
CA LEU A 443 -14.78 -6.47 21.45
C LEU A 443 -14.63 -5.08 20.83
N GLN A 444 -14.88 -4.03 21.61
CA GLN A 444 -14.69 -2.65 21.20
C GLN A 444 -14.09 -1.81 22.33
N PHE A 445 -12.92 -1.24 22.07
CA PHE A 445 -12.16 -0.37 22.97
C PHE A 445 -12.31 1.09 22.54
N LYS A 446 -12.75 1.96 23.45
CA LYS A 446 -12.80 3.41 23.25
C LYS A 446 -11.41 4.01 23.36
N LEU A 447 -10.91 4.60 22.28
CA LEU A 447 -9.53 5.07 22.24
C LEU A 447 -9.33 6.44 22.88
N ASN A 448 -10.36 7.30 23.02
CA ASN A 448 -10.18 8.65 23.58
C ASN A 448 -9.37 8.68 24.88
N LYS A 449 -9.73 7.86 25.87
CA LYS A 449 -9.02 7.81 27.17
C LYS A 449 -7.58 7.34 27.02
N ILE A 450 -7.38 6.31 26.19
CA ILE A 450 -6.07 5.73 25.91
C ILE A 450 -5.16 6.77 25.23
N LEU A 451 -5.70 7.57 24.31
CA LEU A 451 -4.96 8.56 23.53
C LEU A 451 -4.61 9.80 24.35
N ILE A 452 -5.49 10.26 25.24
CA ILE A 452 -5.22 11.38 26.17
C ILE A 452 -4.00 11.06 27.05
N ASP A 453 -3.95 9.83 27.58
CA ASP A 453 -2.88 9.38 28.46
C ASP A 453 -1.69 8.76 27.70
N TRP A 454 -1.67 8.79 26.36
CA TRP A 454 -0.68 8.06 25.56
C TRP A 454 0.77 8.49 25.81
N ASN A 455 0.97 9.74 26.22
CA ASN A 455 2.30 10.27 26.54
C ASN A 455 2.87 9.72 27.86
N ASP A 456 2.05 9.14 28.73
CA ASP A 456 2.51 8.40 29.90
C ASP A 456 3.19 7.09 29.44
N ALA A 457 4.52 7.05 29.58
CA ALA A 457 5.32 5.93 29.09
C ALA A 457 4.99 4.61 29.77
N ASP A 458 4.68 4.63 31.06
CA ASP A 458 4.40 3.42 31.85
C ASP A 458 3.01 2.88 31.51
N LYS A 459 1.99 3.75 31.40
CA LYS A 459 0.65 3.35 30.95
C LYS A 459 0.67 2.83 29.51
N ARG A 460 1.38 3.52 28.62
CA ARG A 460 1.53 3.11 27.22
C ARG A 460 2.17 1.72 27.11
N ALA A 461 3.26 1.47 27.83
CA ALA A 461 3.93 0.18 27.83
C ALA A 461 3.02 -0.95 28.36
N GLN A 462 2.29 -0.70 29.46
CA GLN A 462 1.33 -1.65 30.03
C GLN A 462 0.19 -1.95 29.06
N PHE A 463 -0.41 -0.94 28.44
CA PHE A 463 -1.48 -1.13 27.46
C PHE A 463 -1.04 -1.96 26.26
N ILE A 464 0.13 -1.65 25.69
CA ILE A 464 0.69 -2.41 24.57
C ILE A 464 0.93 -3.87 24.97
N SER A 465 1.46 -4.13 26.17
CA SER A 465 1.64 -5.49 26.68
C SER A 465 0.30 -6.23 26.77
N LEU A 466 -0.68 -5.64 27.44
CA LEU A 466 -2.00 -6.25 27.63
C LEU A 466 -2.72 -6.51 26.30
N MET A 467 -2.62 -5.60 25.33
CA MET A 467 -3.21 -5.81 24.01
C MET A 467 -2.54 -6.95 23.23
N ARG A 468 -1.22 -7.12 23.37
CA ARG A 468 -0.48 -8.22 22.75
C ARG A 468 -0.78 -9.55 23.43
N ASP A 469 -0.85 -9.56 24.75
CA ASP A 469 -1.25 -10.73 25.55
C ASP A 469 -2.67 -11.16 25.17
N LEU A 470 -3.61 -10.21 25.11
CA LEU A 470 -4.98 -10.46 24.65
C LEU A 470 -5.02 -11.06 23.25
N ASN A 471 -4.27 -10.49 22.30
CA ASN A 471 -4.22 -11.02 20.93
C ASN A 471 -3.65 -12.45 20.91
N SER A 472 -2.57 -12.69 21.65
CA SER A 472 -1.95 -14.02 21.75
C SER A 472 -2.89 -15.06 22.37
N GLU A 473 -3.57 -14.73 23.47
CA GLU A 473 -4.54 -15.60 24.12
C GLU A 473 -5.72 -15.91 23.19
N LEU A 474 -6.26 -14.89 22.51
CA LEU A 474 -7.28 -15.10 21.49
C LEU A 474 -6.79 -16.02 20.38
N THR A 475 -5.56 -15.84 19.89
CA THR A 475 -5.00 -16.67 18.81
C THR A 475 -4.92 -18.13 19.27
N GLN A 476 -4.39 -18.39 20.47
CA GLN A 476 -4.27 -19.75 21.02
C GLN A 476 -5.62 -20.45 21.14
N GLU A 477 -6.64 -19.75 21.64
CA GLU A 477 -7.98 -20.33 21.82
C GLU A 477 -8.71 -20.57 20.49
N ILE A 478 -8.40 -19.81 19.44
CA ILE A 478 -9.10 -19.84 18.13
C ILE A 478 -8.40 -20.77 17.14
N GLU A 479 -7.08 -20.96 17.26
CA GLU A 479 -6.24 -21.64 16.26
C GLU A 479 -6.69 -23.08 15.96
N ASP A 480 -6.97 -23.86 17.00
CA ASP A 480 -7.31 -25.29 16.90
C ASP A 480 -8.83 -25.57 16.83
N VAL A 481 -9.65 -24.52 16.76
CA VAL A 481 -11.11 -24.68 16.69
C VAL A 481 -11.49 -25.34 15.37
N LYS A 482 -12.24 -26.44 15.48
CA LYS A 482 -12.86 -27.12 14.34
C LYS A 482 -14.07 -26.33 13.86
N TRP A 483 -13.81 -25.29 13.08
CA TRP A 483 -14.82 -24.34 12.63
C TRP A 483 -15.95 -25.01 11.86
N ASP A 484 -15.69 -26.07 11.08
CA ASP A 484 -16.73 -26.86 10.42
C ASP A 484 -17.77 -27.44 11.40
N LEU A 485 -17.35 -27.88 12.58
CA LEU A 485 -18.24 -28.42 13.61
C LEU A 485 -19.01 -27.31 14.35
N VAL A 486 -18.39 -26.15 14.59
CA VAL A 486 -19.07 -24.95 15.12
C VAL A 486 -20.16 -24.51 14.16
N ARG A 487 -19.83 -24.44 12.87
CA ARG A 487 -20.74 -24.07 11.79
C ARG A 487 -21.90 -25.03 11.63
N LYS A 488 -21.70 -26.34 11.84
CA LYS A 488 -22.75 -27.36 11.85
C LYS A 488 -23.57 -27.38 13.15
N GLY A 489 -23.19 -26.58 14.15
CA GLY A 489 -23.84 -26.57 15.48
C GLY A 489 -23.60 -27.82 16.31
N VAL A 490 -22.57 -28.60 15.94
CA VAL A 490 -22.10 -29.78 16.69
C VAL A 490 -21.29 -29.33 17.90
N LEU A 491 -20.40 -28.34 17.70
CA LEU A 491 -19.75 -27.60 18.78
C LEU A 491 -20.59 -26.37 19.11
N LYS A 492 -20.94 -26.20 20.39
CA LYS A 492 -21.76 -25.11 20.91
C LYS A 492 -21.03 -24.34 21.98
#